data_AF-A0A1M7YYQ4-F1
#
_entry.id   AF-A0A1M7YYQ4-F1
#
_cell.length_a   1.000
_cell.length_b   1.000
_cell.length_c   1.000
_cell.angle_alpha   90.00
_cell.angle_beta   90.00
_cell.angle_gamma   90.00
#
_symmetry.space_group_name_H-M   'P 1'
#
loop_
_entity.id
_entity.type
_entity.pdbx_description
1 polymer ?
#
loop_
_entity_poly.entity_id
_entity_poly.type
_entity_poly.pdbx_seq_one_letter_code
_entity_poly.pdbx_strand_id
1 'polypeptide(L)'
;MVTLSYNGNTYEEWDIDALLAAGVPESLIHQTITDDQWHTIRVKRDALMAQCDWTQMPDVELNEAQKAAYTAYRQSLRDIPQKFSEPDTVIWPEKPAL
;
A
#
# COMPACT_ATOMS: atom_id res chain seq x y z
N MET A 1 12.57 -5.55 -12.21
CA MET A 1 12.82 -4.38 -13.07
C MET A 1 12.48 -3.15 -12.25
N VAL A 2 13.40 -2.20 -12.15
CA VAL A 2 13.31 -0.99 -11.31
C VAL A 2 13.42 0.22 -12.22
N THR A 3 12.61 1.23 -11.95
CA THR A 3 12.63 2.50 -12.68
C THR A 3 13.03 3.63 -11.73
N LEU A 4 14.14 4.31 -12.01
CA LEU A 4 14.65 5.42 -11.19
C LEU A 4 15.46 6.41 -12.01
N SER A 5 15.70 7.60 -11.44
CA SER A 5 16.60 8.60 -12.03
C SER A 5 17.78 8.87 -11.09
N TYR A 6 19.00 8.86 -11.62
CA TYR A 6 20.23 9.10 -10.87
C TYR A 6 21.28 9.81 -11.73
N ASN A 7 21.92 10.86 -11.18
CA ASN A 7 22.95 11.66 -11.86
C ASN A 7 22.57 12.18 -13.28
N GLY A 8 21.31 12.54 -13.49
CA GLY A 8 20.82 13.03 -14.77
C GLY A 8 20.51 11.95 -15.81
N ASN A 9 20.70 10.68 -15.46
CA ASN A 9 20.25 9.53 -16.25
C ASN A 9 18.93 9.00 -15.71
N THR A 10 18.08 8.51 -16.61
CA THR A 10 16.87 7.77 -16.28
C THR A 10 17.05 6.32 -16.67
N TYR A 11 16.77 5.42 -15.73
CA TYR A 11 16.84 3.98 -15.90
C TYR A 11 15.41 3.45 -15.85
N GLU A 12 14.94 2.85 -16.94
CA GLU A 12 13.56 2.38 -17.08
C GLU A 12 13.54 0.88 -17.21
N GLU A 13 12.90 0.22 -16.25
CA GLU A 13 12.83 -1.24 -16.18
C GLU A 13 14.20 -1.94 -16.15
N TRP A 14 15.18 -1.43 -15.41
CA TRP A 14 16.49 -2.10 -15.31
C TRP A 14 16.48 -3.16 -14.21
N ASP A 15 17.32 -4.19 -14.36
CA ASP A 15 17.60 -5.11 -13.26
C ASP A 15 18.59 -4.50 -12.24
N ILE A 16 18.65 -5.09 -11.05
CA ILE A 16 19.47 -4.56 -9.94
C ILE A 16 20.96 -4.63 -10.29
N ASP A 17 21.41 -5.70 -10.94
CA ASP A 17 22.82 -5.89 -11.27
C ASP A 17 23.30 -4.85 -12.29
N ALA A 18 22.46 -4.54 -13.28
CA ALA A 18 22.70 -3.50 -14.28
C ALA A 18 22.74 -2.10 -13.65
N LEU A 19 21.87 -1.82 -12.68
CA LEU A 19 21.87 -0.55 -11.94
C LEU A 19 23.13 -0.37 -11.08
N LEU A 20 23.53 -1.43 -10.36
CA LEU A 20 24.77 -1.43 -9.58
C LEU A 20 25.98 -1.25 -10.49
N ALA A 21 26.03 -1.94 -11.63
CA ALA A 21 27.08 -1.79 -12.63
C ALA A 21 27.11 -0.38 -13.25
N ALA A 22 25.95 0.28 -13.36
CA ALA A 22 25.83 1.67 -13.80
C ALA A 22 26.23 2.69 -12.71
N GLY A 23 26.67 2.24 -11.53
CA GLY A 23 27.10 3.09 -10.42
C GLY A 23 25.96 3.69 -9.60
N VAL A 24 24.74 3.17 -9.75
CA VAL A 24 23.60 3.59 -8.93
C VAL A 24 23.80 3.04 -7.50
N PRO A 25 23.68 3.87 -6.45
CA PRO A 25 23.83 3.41 -5.07
C PRO A 25 22.78 2.37 -4.69
N GLU A 26 23.20 1.28 -4.04
CA GLU A 26 22.31 0.22 -3.54
C GLU A 26 21.20 0.77 -2.63
N SER A 27 21.51 1.75 -1.79
CA SER A 27 20.51 2.40 -0.93
C SER A 27 19.39 3.09 -1.72
N LEU A 28 19.70 3.69 -2.87
CA LEU A 28 18.70 4.32 -3.74
C LEU A 28 17.83 3.27 -4.44
N ILE A 29 18.44 2.17 -4.89
CA ILE A 29 17.72 1.04 -5.49
C ILE A 29 16.74 0.46 -4.48
N HIS A 30 17.22 0.14 -3.27
CA HIS A 30 16.39 -0.38 -2.19
C HIS A 30 15.27 0.59 -1.80
N GLN A 31 15.59 1.88 -1.62
CA GLN A 31 14.57 2.88 -1.32
C GLN A 31 13.50 2.95 -2.41
N THR A 32 13.89 2.93 -3.68
CA THR A 32 12.94 2.97 -4.81
C THR A 32 12.00 1.76 -4.79
N ILE A 33 12.55 0.57 -4.55
CA ILE A 33 11.76 -0.67 -4.44
C ILE A 33 10.79 -0.56 -3.26
N THR A 34 11.27 -0.15 -2.09
CA THR A 34 10.43 0.02 -0.90
C THR A 34 9.32 1.05 -1.13
N ASP A 35 9.61 2.16 -1.80
CA ASP A 35 8.63 3.19 -2.12
C ASP A 35 7.54 2.67 -3.09
N ASP A 36 7.91 1.87 -4.09
CA ASP A 36 6.98 1.24 -5.03
C ASP A 36 6.09 0.18 -4.35
N GLN A 37 6.65 -0.63 -3.45
CA GLN A 37 5.89 -1.56 -2.63
C GLN A 37 4.87 -0.82 -1.75
N TRP A 38 5.29 0.29 -1.11
CA TRP A 38 4.39 1.13 -0.32
C TRP A 38 3.31 1.80 -1.17
N HIS A 39 3.66 2.21 -2.40
CA HIS A 39 2.68 2.73 -3.35
C HIS A 39 1.60 1.68 -3.64
N THR A 40 2.00 0.46 -3.97
CA THR A 40 1.09 -0.67 -4.22
C THR A 40 0.18 -0.95 -3.01
N ILE A 41 0.73 -0.92 -1.80
CA ILE A 41 -0.04 -1.08 -0.56
C ILE A 41 -1.08 0.04 -0.39
N ARG A 42 -0.71 1.30 -0.63
CA ARG A 42 -1.64 2.43 -0.55
C ARG A 42 -2.78 2.31 -1.56
N VAL A 43 -2.47 1.91 -2.81
CA VAL A 43 -3.48 1.66 -3.84
C VAL A 43 -4.45 0.56 -3.41
N LYS A 44 -3.95 -0.56 -2.89
CA LYS A 44 -4.81 -1.64 -2.38
C LYS A 44 -5.67 -1.19 -1.20
N ARG A 45 -5.11 -0.43 -0.26
CA ARG A 45 -5.85 0.15 0.88
C ARG A 45 -7.01 1.01 0.38
N ASP A 46 -6.74 1.91 -0.57
CA ASP A 46 -7.74 2.84 -1.10
C ASP A 46 -8.86 2.09 -1.83
N ALA A 47 -8.51 1.04 -2.59
CA ALA A 47 -9.50 0.15 -3.21
C ALA A 47 -10.38 -0.57 -2.18
N LEU A 48 -9.80 -1.10 -1.09
CA LEU A 48 -10.57 -1.77 -0.03
C LEU A 48 -11.46 -0.79 0.75
N MET A 49 -10.99 0.42 0.99
CA MET A 49 -11.80 1.49 1.58
C MET A 49 -12.98 1.85 0.69
N ALA A 50 -12.75 2.10 -0.60
CA ALA A 50 -13.80 2.44 -1.55
C ALA A 50 -14.89 1.36 -1.63
N GLN A 51 -14.50 0.07 -1.60
CA GLN A 51 -15.44 -1.06 -1.61
C GLN A 51 -16.40 -1.11 -0.41
N CYS A 52 -16.06 -0.44 0.70
CA CYS A 52 -16.89 -0.39 1.90
C CYS A 52 -17.38 1.02 2.25
N ASP A 53 -17.20 2.01 1.38
CA ASP A 53 -17.68 3.38 1.63
C ASP A 53 -19.20 3.44 1.83
N TRP A 54 -19.96 2.64 1.06
CA TRP A 54 -21.42 2.56 1.17
C TRP A 54 -21.91 2.15 2.58
N THR A 55 -21.10 1.40 3.34
CA THR A 55 -21.46 0.96 4.71
C THR A 55 -21.51 2.10 5.72
N GLN A 56 -20.98 3.27 5.36
CA GLN A 56 -20.92 4.46 6.22
C GLN A 56 -22.07 5.43 5.95
N MET A 57 -22.91 5.17 4.95
CA MET A 57 -24.06 6.01 4.64
C MET A 57 -25.16 5.86 5.72
N PRO A 58 -25.87 6.94 6.06
CA PRO A 58 -26.93 6.89 7.09
C PRO A 58 -28.08 5.95 6.68
N ASP A 59 -28.41 5.92 5.39
CA ASP A 59 -29.56 5.19 4.84
C ASP A 59 -29.30 3.70 4.61
N VAL A 60 -28.12 3.19 4.97
CA VAL A 60 -27.79 1.78 4.78
C VAL A 60 -28.51 0.90 5.81
N GLU A 61 -29.12 -0.18 5.33
CA GLU A 61 -29.81 -1.22 6.11
C GLU A 61 -28.82 -2.15 6.85
N LEU A 62 -27.81 -1.57 7.51
CA LEU A 62 -26.92 -2.31 8.40
C LEU A 62 -27.36 -2.12 9.85
N ASN A 63 -27.39 -3.21 10.60
CA ASN A 63 -27.53 -3.16 12.04
C ASN A 63 -26.28 -2.52 12.69
N GLU A 64 -26.39 -2.16 13.97
CA GLU A 64 -25.32 -1.48 14.70
C GLU A 64 -24.03 -2.30 14.74
N ALA A 65 -24.12 -3.62 14.88
CA ALA A 65 -22.95 -4.51 14.94
C ALA A 65 -22.20 -4.55 13.60
N GLN A 66 -22.91 -4.62 12.47
CA GLN A 66 -22.33 -4.53 11.13
C GLN A 66 -21.68 -3.17 10.89
N LYS A 67 -22.35 -2.06 11.25
CA LYS A 67 -21.78 -0.70 11.13
C LYS A 67 -20.50 -0.55 11.96
N ALA A 68 -20.49 -1.07 13.19
CA ALA A 68 -19.32 -1.08 14.05
C ALA A 68 -18.17 -1.91 13.47
N ALA A 69 -18.47 -3.11 12.94
CA ALA A 69 -17.47 -3.97 12.32
C ALA A 69 -16.82 -3.32 11.09
N TYR A 70 -17.60 -2.70 10.20
CA TYR A 70 -17.08 -1.97 9.06
C TYR A 70 -16.29 -0.71 9.45
N THR A 71 -16.70 -0.02 10.52
CA THR A 71 -15.94 1.10 11.08
C THR A 71 -14.56 0.66 11.55
N ALA A 72 -14.50 -0.44 12.33
CA ALA A 72 -13.24 -0.99 12.83
C ALA A 72 -12.33 -1.52 11.71
N TYR A 73 -12.94 -2.17 10.70
CA TYR A 73 -12.23 -2.64 9.51
C TYR A 73 -11.59 -1.47 8.74
N ARG A 74 -12.34 -0.39 8.50
CA ARG A 74 -11.85 0.81 7.80
C ARG A 74 -10.75 1.51 8.58
N GLN A 75 -10.85 1.55 9.91
CA GLN A 75 -9.77 2.10 10.74
C GLN A 75 -8.50 1.25 10.60
N SER A 76 -8.64 -0.07 10.70
CA SER A 76 -7.51 -1.00 10.55
C SER A 76 -6.81 -0.85 9.19
N LEU A 77 -7.56 -0.59 8.11
CA LEU A 77 -6.99 -0.29 6.79
C LEU A 77 -6.19 1.01 6.77
N ARG A 78 -6.70 2.08 7.39
CA ARG A 78 -6.02 3.39 7.45
C ARG A 78 -4.72 3.31 8.23
N ASP A 79 -4.69 2.48 9.27
CA ASP A 79 -3.54 2.34 10.16
C ASP A 79 -2.38 1.57 9.52
N ILE A 80 -2.58 0.87 8.38
CA ILE A 80 -1.55 0.03 7.74
C ILE A 80 -0.23 0.80 7.51
N PRO A 81 -0.17 1.95 6.83
CA PRO A 81 1.11 2.63 6.58
C PRO A 81 1.79 3.19 7.83
N GLN A 82 1.09 3.24 8.97
CA GLN A 82 1.62 3.73 10.24
C GLN A 82 2.03 2.59 11.19
N LYS A 83 1.41 1.42 11.05
CA LYS A 83 1.61 0.26 11.93
C LYS A 83 2.77 -0.63 11.47
N PHE A 84 3.07 -0.65 10.19
CA PHE A 84 4.13 -1.49 9.61
C PHE A 84 5.31 -0.62 9.18
N SER A 85 6.52 -1.05 9.51
CA SER A 85 7.76 -0.41 9.05
C SER A 85 8.21 -0.95 7.68
N GLU A 86 7.86 -2.20 7.37
CA GLU A 86 8.26 -2.90 6.16
C GLU A 86 7.05 -3.32 5.32
N PRO A 87 7.02 -3.04 4.00
CA PRO A 87 5.91 -3.40 3.11
C PRO A 87 5.55 -4.89 3.14
N ASP A 88 6.56 -5.76 3.14
CA ASP A 88 6.37 -7.21 3.05
C ASP A 88 5.77 -7.83 4.32
N THR A 89 5.72 -7.05 5.41
CA THR A 89 5.15 -7.48 6.70
C THR A 89 3.68 -7.10 6.86
N VAL A 90 3.10 -6.38 5.89
CA VAL A 90 1.72 -5.88 5.99
C VAL A 90 0.73 -7.04 6.05
N ILE A 91 0.01 -7.11 7.17
CA ILE A 91 -1.12 -8.01 7.38
C ILE A 91 -2.42 -7.23 7.15
N TRP A 92 -3.21 -7.70 6.19
CA TRP A 92 -4.49 -7.08 5.84
C TRP A 92 -5.60 -7.52 6.81
N PRO A 93 -6.45 -6.60 7.30
CA PRO A 93 -7.60 -6.99 8.12
C PRO A 93 -8.58 -7.83 7.31
N GLU A 94 -9.25 -8.78 7.96
CA GLU A 94 -10.30 -9.57 7.34
C GLU A 94 -11.55 -8.70 7.13
N LYS A 95 -12.18 -8.84 5.96
CA LYS A 95 -13.39 -8.09 5.63
C LYS A 95 -14.57 -8.61 6.48
N PRO A 96 -15.33 -7.74 7.16
CA PRO A 96 -16.50 -8.15 7.91
C PRO A 96 -17.54 -8.85 7.02
N ALA A 97 -18.23 -9.84 7.59
CA ALA A 97 -19.41 -10.41 6.98
C ALA A 97 -20.60 -9.44 7.08
N LEU A 98 -21.49 -9.51 6.08
CA LEU A 98 -22.83 -8.95 6.14
C LEU A 98 -23.74 -9.97 6.82
#